data_AF-A0AAN7IFU6-F1
#
_entry.id   AF-A0AAN7IFU6-F1
#
_cell.length_a   1.000
_cell.length_b   1.000
_cell.length_c   1.000
_cell.angle_alpha   90.00
_cell.angle_beta   90.00
_cell.angle_gamma   90.00
#
_symmetry.space_group_name_H-M   'P 1'
#
loop_
_entity.id
_entity.type
_entity.pdbx_description
1 polymer ?
#
loop_
_entity_poly.entity_id
_entity_poly.type
_entity_poly.pdbx_seq_one_letter_code
_entity_poly.pdbx_strand_id
1 'polypeptide(L)'
;MEPEGQKASLNPSAMLTSLLGRRAKLHEELRIIEKQDKIKIQTMDKEQVKVKPPDNPPLYWTEISESVSHRFHFHPDGQLSMKLLDDSRSVIHRTVDSFLSKFFPSGYPYSVSEGYLRYTQFRALQHMTSATLSVLSTQSLLFAAGLRPTPAQATAVSWILKDGMQHVGKLICSNLGARMDSEPKSWRILADVLYDLGTGLEVLSPMCPHLFLQVAGLGNFAKGMAVVAARATRLPIYSSFAKEGNLSDLFAKGEAISTLFNVVGLGAGIFLASTVCSSMQGKLVVGPVLSVLHVYSVVEEMRAAPVNTLNPQRTAMIVADFLKGKTILFVLHWSM
;
A
#
# COMPACT_ATOMS: atom_id res chain seq x y z
N MET A 1 -48.13 -10.13 62.53
CA MET A 1 -47.78 -8.90 63.26
C MET A 1 -46.30 -8.63 62.98
N GLU A 2 -46.03 -7.80 61.99
CA GLU A 2 -44.73 -7.14 61.85
C GLU A 2 -44.53 -6.15 63.00
N PRO A 3 -43.30 -5.91 63.45
CA PRO A 3 -42.93 -4.64 64.00
C PRO A 3 -41.91 -3.94 63.10
N GLU A 4 -42.42 -2.89 62.47
CA GLU A 4 -41.81 -1.60 62.12
C GLU A 4 -40.30 -1.50 61.83
N GLY A 5 -40.03 -1.09 60.59
CA GLY A 5 -38.71 -0.74 60.09
C GLY A 5 -38.16 0.53 60.72
N GLN A 6 -37.02 0.37 61.38
CA GLN A 6 -36.17 1.48 61.79
C GLN A 6 -35.37 1.97 60.58
N LYS A 7 -35.97 2.90 59.82
CA LYS A 7 -35.30 3.68 58.76
C LYS A 7 -34.16 4.49 59.39
N ALA A 8 -32.96 3.91 59.43
CA ALA A 8 -31.74 4.67 59.61
C ALA A 8 -31.59 5.59 58.39
N SER A 9 -31.80 6.88 58.59
CA SER A 9 -31.50 7.91 57.60
C SER A 9 -29.98 7.93 57.37
N LEU A 10 -29.53 7.14 56.39
CA LEU A 10 -28.15 7.12 55.94
C LEU A 10 -27.81 8.49 55.34
N ASN A 11 -27.22 9.35 56.16
CA ASN A 11 -26.78 10.68 55.77
C ASN A 11 -25.71 10.52 54.66
N PRO A 12 -25.98 10.94 53.41
CA PRO A 12 -25.09 10.70 52.28
C PRO A 12 -23.70 11.33 52.49
N SER A 13 -23.63 12.42 53.27
CA SER A 13 -22.37 13.04 53.66
C SER A 13 -21.51 12.12 54.52
N ALA A 14 -22.08 11.40 55.49
CA ALA A 14 -21.33 10.47 56.35
C ALA A 14 -20.80 9.25 55.58
N MET A 15 -21.57 8.78 54.58
CA MET A 15 -21.14 7.72 53.68
C MET A 15 -19.99 8.17 52.77
N LEU A 16 -20.04 9.41 52.27
CA LEU A 16 -18.97 10.00 51.49
C LEU A 16 -17.68 10.15 52.32
N THR A 17 -17.78 10.61 53.57
CA THR A 17 -16.61 10.72 54.47
C THR A 17 -15.99 9.35 54.77
N SER A 18 -16.82 8.31 54.95
CA SER A 18 -16.38 6.92 55.11
C SER A 18 -15.66 6.39 53.86
N LEU A 19 -16.19 6.65 52.67
CA LEU A 19 -15.59 6.23 51.41
C LEU A 19 -14.27 6.98 51.13
N LEU A 20 -14.20 8.28 51.42
CA LEU A 20 -12.98 9.07 51.31
C LEU A 20 -11.92 8.60 52.31
N GLY A 21 -12.31 8.23 53.54
CA GLY A 21 -11.42 7.63 54.52
C GLY A 21 -10.87 6.28 54.08
N ARG A 22 -11.71 5.40 53.51
CA ARG A 22 -11.27 4.11 52.93
C ARG A 22 -10.32 4.31 51.75
N ARG A 23 -10.60 5.29 50.88
CA ARG A 23 -9.74 5.63 49.74
C ARG A 23 -8.38 6.14 50.21
N ALA A 24 -8.33 7.01 51.22
CA ALA A 24 -7.08 7.50 51.79
C ALA A 24 -6.24 6.37 52.40
N LYS A 25 -6.89 5.43 53.11
CA LYS A 25 -6.22 4.25 53.67
C LYS A 25 -5.61 3.34 52.60
N LEU A 26 -6.35 3.07 51.52
CA LEU A 26 -5.85 2.28 50.38
C LEU A 26 -4.65 2.94 49.68
N HIS A 27 -4.66 4.26 49.55
CA HIS A 27 -3.52 4.99 48.98
C HIS A 27 -2.27 4.94 49.87
N GLU A 28 -2.43 4.88 51.19
CA GLU A 28 -1.29 4.72 52.10
C GLU A 28 -0.74 3.29 52.06
N GLU A 29 -1.61 2.28 52.03
CA GLU A 29 -1.18 0.88 51.88
C GLU A 29 -0.46 0.64 50.55
N LEU A 30 -0.95 1.21 49.45
CA LEU A 30 -0.25 1.17 48.15
C LEU A 30 1.14 1.82 48.21
N ARG A 31 1.29 2.96 48.90
CA ARG A 31 2.59 3.61 49.09
C ARG A 31 3.56 2.77 49.92
N ILE A 32 3.06 2.01 50.89
CA ILE A 32 3.88 1.10 51.70
C ILE A 32 4.33 -0.09 50.85
N ILE A 33 3.45 -0.67 50.03
CA ILE A 33 3.78 -1.77 49.12
C ILE A 33 4.83 -1.33 48.09
N GLU A 34 4.66 -0.16 47.46
CA GLU A 34 5.66 0.37 46.52
C GLU A 34 7.03 0.61 47.18
N LYS A 35 7.06 1.04 48.45
CA LYS A 35 8.32 1.16 49.21
C LYS A 35 8.93 -0.21 49.50
N GLN A 36 8.13 -1.20 49.89
CA GLN A 36 8.61 -2.56 50.13
C GLN A 36 9.16 -3.19 48.85
N ASP A 37 8.48 -3.02 47.71
CA ASP A 37 8.96 -3.51 46.41
C ASP A 37 10.25 -2.81 45.98
N LYS A 38 10.37 -1.50 46.16
CA LYS A 38 11.64 -0.79 45.87
C LYS A 38 12.81 -1.25 46.74
N ILE A 39 12.55 -1.52 48.03
CA ILE A 39 13.57 -2.08 48.93
C ILE A 39 13.93 -3.50 48.51
N LYS A 40 12.94 -4.32 48.13
CA LYS A 40 13.15 -5.69 47.67
C LYS A 40 13.97 -5.74 46.38
N ILE A 41 13.67 -4.86 45.41
CA ILE A 41 14.44 -4.70 44.16
C ILE A 41 15.87 -4.27 44.48
N GLN A 42 16.09 -3.27 45.35
CA GLN A 42 17.45 -2.86 45.75
C GLN A 42 18.22 -3.96 46.51
N THR A 43 17.52 -4.81 47.25
CA THR A 43 18.12 -5.94 47.97
C THR A 43 18.49 -7.07 47.01
N MET A 44 17.64 -7.36 46.02
CA MET A 44 17.92 -8.30 44.93
C MET A 44 19.09 -7.84 44.05
N ASP A 45 19.17 -6.55 43.72
CA ASP A 45 20.31 -5.99 42.98
C ASP A 45 21.62 -6.08 43.79
N LYS A 46 21.56 -5.89 45.12
CA LYS A 46 22.74 -6.04 45.99
C LYS A 46 23.18 -7.50 46.18
N GLU A 47 22.25 -8.46 46.17
CA GLU A 47 22.58 -9.89 46.21
C GLU A 47 23.16 -10.38 44.88
N GLN A 48 22.71 -9.87 43.73
CA GLN A 48 23.30 -10.23 42.43
C GLN A 48 24.73 -9.71 42.23
N VAL A 49 25.16 -8.68 42.96
CA VAL A 49 26.52 -8.11 42.83
C VAL A 49 27.59 -8.89 43.61
N LYS A 50 27.23 -9.88 44.46
CA LYS A 50 28.22 -10.61 45.30
C LYS A 50 28.58 -12.02 44.84
N VAL A 51 28.16 -12.44 43.65
CA VAL A 51 28.61 -13.70 43.05
C VAL A 51 29.65 -13.38 41.97
N LYS A 52 30.91 -13.63 42.28
CA LYS A 52 32.00 -13.60 41.30
C LYS A 52 31.65 -14.68 40.24
N PRO A 53 31.43 -14.33 38.96
CA PRO A 53 31.13 -15.33 37.96
C PRO A 53 32.33 -16.29 37.85
N PRO A 54 32.12 -17.60 37.66
CA PRO A 54 33.21 -18.49 37.31
C PRO A 54 33.88 -17.95 36.04
N ASP A 55 35.21 -18.01 36.00
CA ASP A 55 36.03 -17.63 34.84
C ASP A 55 35.77 -18.59 33.66
N ASN A 56 34.56 -18.57 33.12
CA ASN A 56 34.24 -19.20 31.86
C ASN A 56 34.44 -18.15 30.76
N PRO A 57 35.23 -18.46 29.71
CA PRO A 57 35.40 -17.56 28.59
C PRO A 57 34.04 -17.23 27.96
N PRO A 58 33.85 -16.00 27.42
CA PRO A 58 32.60 -15.65 26.76
C PRO A 58 32.30 -16.68 25.68
N LEU A 59 31.11 -17.31 25.77
CA LEU A 59 30.60 -18.22 24.75
C LEU A 59 30.26 -17.38 23.51
N TYR A 60 31.26 -17.16 22.67
CA TYR A 60 31.07 -16.69 21.30
C TYR A 60 30.98 -17.90 20.39
N TRP A 61 30.02 -17.89 19.49
CA TRP A 61 30.05 -18.78 18.34
C TRP A 61 29.89 -17.95 17.07
N THR A 62 30.58 -18.38 16.04
CA THR A 62 30.49 -17.79 14.70
C THR A 62 29.65 -18.70 13.85
N GLU A 63 28.49 -18.22 13.46
CA GLU A 63 27.67 -18.90 12.45
C GLU A 63 28.12 -18.40 11.08
N ILE A 64 28.65 -19.33 10.29
CA ILE A 64 29.10 -19.08 8.94
C ILE A 64 28.02 -19.67 8.03
N SER A 65 27.16 -18.80 7.51
CA SER A 65 26.34 -19.13 6.35
C SER A 65 27.17 -18.78 5.10
N GLU A 66 27.00 -19.49 3.98
CA GLU A 66 27.93 -19.54 2.84
C GLU A 66 28.54 -18.20 2.37
N SER A 67 27.86 -17.06 2.60
CA SER A 67 28.32 -15.72 2.23
C SER A 67 28.33 -14.68 3.36
N VAL A 68 28.00 -15.06 4.59
CA VAL A 68 27.89 -14.14 5.74
C VAL A 68 28.37 -14.80 7.02
N SER A 69 29.27 -14.14 7.74
CA SER A 69 29.69 -14.55 9.08
C SER A 69 29.05 -13.65 10.15
N HIS A 70 28.20 -14.26 10.98
CA HIS A 70 27.63 -13.61 12.16
C HIS A 70 28.38 -14.08 13.41
N ARG A 71 28.85 -13.13 14.22
CA ARG A 71 29.35 -13.40 15.58
C ARG A 71 28.24 -13.11 16.57
N PHE A 72 27.77 -14.15 17.22
CA PHE A 72 26.86 -14.02 18.35
C PHE A 72 27.68 -13.95 19.63
N HIS A 73 27.36 -12.97 20.47
CA HIS A 73 27.97 -12.77 21.76
C HIS A 73 26.86 -12.85 22.81
N PHE A 74 26.91 -13.91 23.61
CA PHE A 74 25.99 -14.07 24.72
C PHE A 74 26.58 -13.33 25.93
N HIS A 75 25.94 -12.24 26.33
CA HIS A 75 26.36 -11.52 27.51
C HIS A 75 25.88 -12.25 28.78
N PRO A 76 26.64 -12.20 29.89
CA PRO A 76 26.26 -12.85 31.16
C PRO A 76 24.95 -12.36 31.78
N ASP A 77 24.38 -11.27 31.26
CA ASP A 77 23.10 -10.65 31.64
C ASP A 77 21.88 -11.23 30.88
N GLY A 78 22.10 -12.23 30.01
CA GLY A 78 21.06 -12.86 29.18
C GLY A 78 20.76 -12.13 27.88
N GLN A 79 21.52 -11.09 27.53
CA GLN A 79 21.33 -10.35 26.29
C GLN A 79 22.18 -10.95 25.15
N LEU A 80 21.53 -11.29 24.03
CA LEU A 80 22.20 -11.75 22.82
C LEU A 80 22.55 -10.55 21.94
N SER A 81 23.84 -10.30 21.70
CA SER A 81 24.28 -9.31 20.72
C SER A 81 24.87 -10.00 19.48
N MET A 82 24.45 -9.55 18.29
CA MET A 82 24.93 -10.06 17.01
C MET A 82 25.81 -9.00 16.33
N LYS A 83 27.02 -9.39 15.93
CA LYS A 83 27.92 -8.55 15.12
C LYS A 83 28.19 -9.24 13.77
N LEU A 84 27.93 -8.53 12.68
CA LEU A 84 28.34 -8.92 11.33
C LEU A 84 29.87 -8.77 11.23
N LEU A 85 30.60 -9.86 11.01
CA LEU A 85 32.07 -9.84 10.95
C LEU A 85 32.59 -9.65 9.54
N ASP A 86 32.00 -10.36 8.59
CA ASP A 86 32.44 -10.39 7.20
C ASP A 86 31.24 -10.72 6.30
N ASP A 87 31.06 -9.92 5.26
CA ASP A 87 30.00 -10.05 4.26
C ASP A 87 30.69 -10.12 2.90
N SER A 88 31.01 -11.34 2.48
CA SER A 88 31.73 -11.65 1.24
C SER A 88 30.82 -11.61 0.01
N ARG A 89 29.55 -11.22 0.16
CA ARG A 89 28.63 -11.00 -0.97
C ARG A 89 29.11 -9.83 -1.82
N SER A 90 29.02 -9.99 -3.14
CA SER A 90 29.26 -8.88 -4.06
C SER A 90 28.38 -7.68 -3.69
N VAL A 91 28.86 -6.47 -3.93
CA VAL A 91 28.11 -5.22 -3.66
C VAL A 91 26.73 -5.24 -4.33
N ILE A 92 26.62 -5.90 -5.49
CA ILE A 92 25.37 -6.11 -6.22
C ILE A 92 24.43 -7.02 -5.43
N HIS A 93 24.89 -8.17 -4.94
CA HIS A 93 24.06 -9.06 -4.11
C HIS A 93 23.60 -8.37 -2.82
N ARG A 94 24.48 -7.61 -2.16
CA ARG A 94 24.13 -6.88 -0.94
C ARG A 94 23.08 -5.79 -1.17
N THR A 95 23.19 -5.06 -2.27
CA THR A 95 22.21 -4.03 -2.63
C THR A 95 20.88 -4.64 -3.08
N VAL A 96 20.91 -5.73 -3.84
CA VAL A 96 19.72 -6.47 -4.24
C VAL A 96 19.00 -7.06 -3.03
N ASP A 97 19.71 -7.71 -2.10
CA ASP A 97 19.11 -8.27 -0.88
C ASP A 97 18.53 -7.18 0.03
N SER A 98 19.21 -6.04 0.13
CA SER A 98 18.69 -4.86 0.84
C SER A 98 17.44 -4.29 0.18
N PHE A 99 17.39 -4.29 -1.16
CA PHE A 99 16.22 -3.84 -1.91
C PHE A 99 15.05 -4.81 -1.75
N LEU A 100 15.29 -6.13 -1.90
CA LEU A 100 14.28 -7.17 -1.72
C LEU A 100 13.73 -7.15 -0.30
N SER A 101 14.57 -7.13 0.72
CA SER A 101 14.11 -7.05 2.12
C SER A 101 13.30 -5.78 2.43
N LYS A 102 13.60 -4.66 1.76
CA LYS A 102 12.88 -3.38 1.95
C LYS A 102 11.56 -3.33 1.18
N PHE A 103 11.54 -3.79 -0.07
CA PHE A 103 10.44 -3.57 -1.01
C PHE A 103 9.62 -4.81 -1.35
N PHE A 104 10.05 -6.01 -0.94
CA PHE A 104 9.26 -7.24 -1.09
C PHE A 104 8.68 -7.70 0.24
N PRO A 105 7.60 -8.51 0.21
CA PRO A 105 6.98 -9.05 1.42
C PRO A 105 7.93 -9.93 2.22
N SER A 106 7.68 -9.98 3.52
CA SER A 106 8.37 -10.86 4.46
C SER A 106 8.18 -12.32 4.01
N GLY A 107 9.26 -13.09 3.97
CA GLY A 107 9.22 -14.49 3.51
C GLY A 107 9.18 -14.68 1.98
N TYR A 108 9.38 -13.62 1.18
CA TYR A 108 9.57 -13.76 -0.27
C TYR A 108 10.77 -14.68 -0.58
N PRO A 109 10.67 -15.59 -1.57
CA PRO A 109 9.59 -15.78 -2.55
C PRO A 109 8.44 -16.69 -2.09
N TYR A 110 8.55 -17.39 -0.97
CA TYR A 110 7.60 -18.43 -0.56
C TYR A 110 6.26 -17.86 -0.07
N SER A 111 6.26 -16.65 0.49
CA SER A 111 5.07 -16.00 1.05
C SER A 111 4.08 -15.44 0.02
N VAL A 112 4.43 -15.47 -1.28
CA VAL A 112 3.58 -14.98 -2.38
C VAL A 112 3.37 -16.04 -3.45
N SER A 113 2.30 -15.91 -4.23
CA SER A 113 2.08 -16.77 -5.40
C SER A 113 3.07 -16.49 -6.54
N GLU A 114 3.18 -17.47 -7.43
CA GLU A 114 4.03 -17.38 -8.62
C GLU A 114 3.62 -16.19 -9.49
N GLY A 115 4.60 -15.59 -10.17
CA GLY A 115 4.37 -14.41 -11.02
C GLY A 115 4.46 -13.06 -10.32
N TYR A 116 4.55 -13.01 -8.97
CA TYR A 116 4.62 -11.73 -8.24
C TYR A 116 5.80 -10.85 -8.65
N LEU A 117 6.96 -11.43 -8.95
CA LEU A 117 8.13 -10.68 -9.43
C LEU A 117 7.84 -10.01 -10.78
N ARG A 118 7.31 -10.76 -11.74
CA ARG A 118 6.98 -10.28 -13.08
C ARG A 118 5.92 -9.19 -13.03
N TYR A 119 4.89 -9.41 -12.22
CA TYR A 119 3.88 -8.42 -11.89
C TYR A 119 4.48 -7.12 -11.34
N THR A 120 5.39 -7.23 -10.37
CA THR A 120 6.04 -6.09 -9.73
C THR A 120 6.93 -5.30 -10.69
N GLN A 121 7.65 -5.98 -11.58
CA GLN A 121 8.48 -5.33 -12.61
C GLN A 121 7.65 -4.50 -13.59
N PHE A 122 6.54 -5.05 -14.08
CA PHE A 122 5.67 -4.32 -14.99
C PHE A 122 4.87 -3.22 -14.31
N ARG A 123 4.47 -3.43 -13.06
CA ARG A 123 3.89 -2.38 -12.23
C ARG A 123 4.85 -1.21 -12.04
N ALA A 124 6.13 -1.47 -11.80
CA ALA A 124 7.14 -0.43 -11.71
C ALA A 124 7.23 0.38 -13.01
N LEU A 125 7.26 -0.30 -14.16
CA LEU A 125 7.27 0.33 -15.48
C LEU A 125 6.00 1.14 -15.73
N GLN A 126 4.82 0.58 -15.42
CA GLN A 126 3.52 1.24 -15.50
C GLN A 126 3.53 2.56 -14.71
N HIS A 127 3.88 2.52 -13.42
CA HIS A 127 3.86 3.72 -12.59
C HIS A 127 4.83 4.78 -13.08
N MET A 128 6.00 4.37 -13.57
CA MET A 128 6.96 5.29 -14.16
C MET A 128 6.38 5.98 -15.40
N THR A 129 5.85 5.22 -16.37
CA THR A 129 5.31 5.78 -17.62
C THR A 129 4.04 6.61 -17.39
N SER A 130 3.16 6.16 -16.50
CA SER A 130 1.93 6.88 -16.12
C SER A 130 2.26 8.22 -15.46
N ALA A 131 3.25 8.23 -14.56
CA ALA A 131 3.72 9.46 -13.93
C ALA A 131 4.33 10.43 -14.96
N THR A 132 5.15 9.93 -15.89
CA THR A 132 5.71 10.73 -16.99
C THR A 132 4.60 11.36 -17.84
N LEU A 133 3.59 10.56 -18.25
CA LEU A 133 2.41 11.06 -18.97
C LEU A 133 1.66 12.14 -18.18
N SER A 134 1.50 11.95 -16.87
CA SER A 134 0.80 12.90 -16.01
C SER A 134 1.47 14.28 -15.98
N VAL A 135 2.81 14.34 -16.08
CA VAL A 135 3.56 15.60 -16.17
C VAL A 135 3.27 16.31 -17.49
N LEU A 136 3.30 15.59 -18.62
CA LEU A 136 2.98 16.16 -19.94
C LEU A 136 1.53 16.68 -20.02
N SER A 137 0.61 15.92 -19.42
CA SER A 137 -0.80 16.28 -19.24
C SER A 137 -0.93 17.60 -18.49
N THR A 138 -0.27 17.69 -17.33
CA THR A 138 -0.32 18.86 -16.45
C THR A 138 0.31 20.09 -17.12
N GLN A 139 1.46 19.94 -17.75
CA GLN A 139 2.12 21.01 -18.51
C GLN A 139 1.20 21.57 -19.60
N SER A 140 0.49 20.69 -20.31
CA SER A 140 -0.43 21.10 -21.40
C SER A 140 -1.65 21.83 -20.86
N LEU A 141 -2.23 21.35 -19.76
CA LEU A 141 -3.32 22.03 -19.07
C LEU A 141 -2.91 23.41 -18.55
N LEU A 142 -1.73 23.54 -17.95
CA LEU A 142 -1.20 24.81 -17.46
C LEU A 142 -0.99 25.80 -18.61
N PHE A 143 -0.43 25.33 -19.73
CA PHE A 143 -0.27 26.14 -20.92
C PHE A 143 -1.62 26.63 -21.45
N ALA A 144 -2.60 25.74 -21.63
CA ALA A 144 -3.92 26.13 -22.11
C ALA A 144 -4.70 27.03 -21.14
N ALA A 145 -4.52 26.86 -19.83
CA ALA A 145 -5.11 27.76 -18.84
C ALA A 145 -4.49 29.17 -18.91
N GLY A 146 -3.17 29.25 -19.17
CA GLY A 146 -2.45 30.51 -19.34
C GLY A 146 -2.84 31.31 -20.59
N LEU A 147 -3.47 30.68 -21.59
CA LEU A 147 -3.96 31.34 -22.80
C LEU A 147 -5.28 32.13 -22.60
N ARG A 148 -5.86 32.13 -21.40
CA ARG A 148 -7.17 32.75 -21.16
C ARG A 148 -7.10 34.23 -20.76
N PRO A 149 -8.11 35.05 -21.12
CA PRO A 149 -8.02 36.51 -21.05
C PRO A 149 -7.98 37.09 -19.63
N THR A 150 -8.56 36.41 -18.64
CA THR A 150 -8.54 36.86 -17.23
C THR A 150 -8.10 35.74 -16.29
N PRO A 151 -7.15 35.99 -15.37
CA PRO A 151 -6.67 34.97 -14.41
C PRO A 151 -7.78 34.38 -13.53
N ALA A 152 -8.75 35.20 -13.14
CA ALA A 152 -9.86 34.80 -12.26
C ALA A 152 -10.88 33.88 -12.96
N GLN A 153 -11.30 34.18 -14.20
CA GLN A 153 -12.22 33.30 -14.95
C GLN A 153 -11.51 32.03 -15.43
N ALA A 154 -10.22 32.12 -15.75
CA ALA A 154 -9.40 30.97 -16.09
C ALA A 154 -9.30 29.99 -14.92
N THR A 155 -9.13 30.49 -13.70
CA THR A 155 -9.02 29.67 -12.49
C THR A 155 -10.39 29.12 -12.07
N ALA A 156 -11.43 29.94 -11.93
CA ALA A 156 -12.72 29.46 -11.43
C ALA A 156 -13.37 28.40 -12.36
N VAL A 157 -13.35 28.60 -13.68
CA VAL A 157 -13.97 27.67 -14.64
C VAL A 157 -13.10 26.42 -14.86
N SER A 158 -11.76 26.55 -14.83
CA SER A 158 -10.86 25.40 -15.03
C SER A 158 -10.65 24.56 -13.79
N TRP A 159 -11.00 25.00 -12.59
CA TRP A 159 -10.89 24.17 -11.39
C TRP A 159 -12.24 23.55 -11.04
N ILE A 160 -13.31 24.34 -11.03
CA ILE A 160 -14.64 23.83 -10.66
C ILE A 160 -15.16 22.83 -11.70
N LEU A 161 -15.09 23.15 -12.99
CA LEU A 161 -15.67 22.27 -13.99
C LEU A 161 -14.73 21.11 -14.36
N LYS A 162 -13.42 21.37 -14.45
CA LYS A 162 -12.44 20.31 -14.73
C LYS A 162 -12.41 19.26 -13.61
N ASP A 163 -12.22 19.68 -12.36
CA ASP A 163 -12.09 18.73 -11.24
C ASP A 163 -13.48 18.21 -10.84
N GLY A 164 -14.53 19.02 -11.01
CA GLY A 164 -15.92 18.57 -10.90
C GLY A 164 -16.24 17.39 -11.82
N MET A 165 -15.82 17.44 -13.09
CA MET A 165 -16.01 16.32 -14.03
C MET A 165 -15.27 15.06 -13.59
N GLN A 166 -14.10 15.18 -12.94
CA GLN A 166 -13.43 14.04 -12.35
C GLN A 166 -14.27 13.40 -11.23
N HIS A 167 -14.90 14.21 -10.37
CA HIS A 167 -15.81 13.71 -9.32
C HIS A 167 -17.06 13.04 -9.90
N VAL A 168 -17.64 13.61 -10.96
CA VAL A 168 -18.76 12.99 -11.67
C VAL A 168 -18.35 11.62 -12.23
N GLY A 169 -17.17 11.51 -12.85
CA GLY A 169 -16.62 10.24 -13.32
C GLY A 169 -16.48 9.21 -12.19
N LYS A 170 -16.00 9.64 -11.00
CA LYS A 170 -15.90 8.78 -9.81
C LYS A 170 -17.28 8.26 -9.37
N LEU A 171 -18.29 9.13 -9.28
CA LEU A 171 -19.66 8.75 -8.88
C LEU A 171 -20.31 7.77 -9.86
N ILE A 172 -20.16 7.99 -11.17
CA ILE A 172 -20.72 7.06 -12.16
C ILE A 172 -20.02 5.71 -12.08
N CYS A 173 -18.70 5.72 -11.95
CA CYS A 173 -17.92 4.50 -11.87
C CYS A 173 -18.17 3.71 -10.58
N SER A 174 -18.50 4.36 -9.45
CA SER A 174 -18.80 3.64 -8.20
C SER A 174 -20.03 2.73 -8.31
N ASN A 175 -20.99 3.07 -9.18
CA ASN A 175 -22.16 2.22 -9.42
C ASN A 175 -21.81 0.91 -10.16
N LEU A 176 -20.59 0.81 -10.71
CA LEU A 176 -20.13 -0.36 -11.47
C LEU A 176 -19.30 -1.33 -10.61
N GLY A 177 -19.17 -1.09 -9.29
CA GLY A 177 -18.28 -1.86 -8.40
C GLY A 177 -18.49 -3.38 -8.46
N ALA A 178 -19.73 -3.85 -8.44
CA ALA A 178 -20.03 -5.30 -8.53
C ALA A 178 -19.51 -5.95 -9.82
N ARG A 179 -19.47 -5.19 -10.93
CA ARG A 179 -18.88 -5.67 -12.20
C ARG A 179 -17.35 -5.72 -12.13
N MET A 180 -16.73 -4.81 -11.38
CA MET A 180 -15.28 -4.79 -11.18
C MET A 180 -14.81 -5.97 -10.34
N ASP A 181 -15.59 -6.37 -9.34
CA ASP A 181 -15.30 -7.57 -8.55
C ASP A 181 -15.42 -8.85 -9.39
N SER A 182 -16.32 -8.86 -10.38
CA SER A 182 -16.54 -10.02 -11.26
C SER A 182 -15.36 -10.26 -12.23
N GLU A 183 -14.75 -9.19 -12.75
CA GLU A 183 -13.69 -9.27 -13.77
C GLU A 183 -12.54 -8.27 -13.50
N PRO A 184 -11.80 -8.43 -12.39
CA PRO A 184 -10.88 -7.39 -11.92
C PRO A 184 -9.72 -7.10 -12.87
N LYS A 185 -9.25 -8.10 -13.62
CA LYS A 185 -8.18 -7.91 -14.63
C LYS A 185 -8.63 -7.06 -15.81
N SER A 186 -9.80 -7.36 -16.37
CA SER A 186 -10.36 -6.60 -17.50
C SER A 186 -10.63 -5.16 -17.10
N TRP A 187 -11.21 -4.96 -15.91
CA TRP A 187 -11.45 -3.62 -15.37
C TRP A 187 -10.16 -2.87 -15.03
N ARG A 188 -9.08 -3.56 -14.63
CA ARG A 188 -7.76 -2.93 -14.47
C ARG A 188 -7.23 -2.41 -15.81
N ILE A 189 -7.19 -3.25 -16.84
CA ILE A 189 -6.71 -2.83 -18.17
C ILE A 189 -7.58 -1.69 -18.72
N LEU A 190 -8.91 -1.79 -18.59
CA LEU A 190 -9.83 -0.73 -18.99
C LEU A 190 -9.58 0.58 -18.24
N ALA A 191 -9.31 0.49 -16.93
CA ALA A 191 -9.01 1.67 -16.12
C ALA A 191 -7.77 2.40 -16.65
N ASP A 192 -6.67 1.69 -16.87
CA ASP A 192 -5.43 2.29 -17.35
C ASP A 192 -5.55 2.82 -18.79
N VAL A 193 -6.26 2.12 -19.68
CA VAL A 193 -6.57 2.64 -21.04
C VAL A 193 -7.41 3.92 -20.96
N LEU A 194 -8.42 3.95 -20.10
CA LEU A 194 -9.28 5.13 -19.92
C LEU A 194 -8.52 6.30 -19.30
N TYR A 195 -7.58 6.02 -18.39
CA TYR A 195 -6.67 7.02 -17.83
C TYR A 195 -5.78 7.65 -18.90
N ASP A 196 -5.24 6.83 -19.80
CA ASP A 196 -4.41 7.26 -20.91
C ASP A 196 -5.18 8.08 -21.94
N LEU A 197 -6.40 7.66 -22.28
CA LEU A 197 -7.30 8.46 -23.13
C LEU A 197 -7.59 9.82 -22.49
N GLY A 198 -7.86 9.84 -21.18
CA GLY A 198 -8.06 11.09 -20.46
C GLY A 198 -6.82 11.98 -20.45
N THR A 199 -5.63 11.39 -20.30
CA THR A 199 -4.35 12.10 -20.40
C THR A 199 -4.09 12.63 -21.81
N GLY A 200 -4.40 11.85 -22.84
CA GLY A 200 -4.31 12.26 -24.23
C GLY A 200 -5.20 13.47 -24.54
N LEU A 201 -6.45 13.46 -24.06
CA LEU A 201 -7.37 14.59 -24.20
C LEU A 201 -6.82 15.86 -23.53
N GLU A 202 -6.24 15.74 -22.34
CA GLU A 202 -5.60 16.88 -21.66
C GLU A 202 -4.37 17.41 -22.41
N VAL A 203 -3.55 16.51 -22.98
CA VAL A 203 -2.40 16.89 -23.83
C VAL A 203 -2.85 17.61 -25.10
N LEU A 204 -3.96 17.16 -25.71
CA LEU A 204 -4.55 17.76 -26.92
C LEU A 204 -5.33 19.05 -26.65
N SER A 205 -5.75 19.28 -25.40
CA SER A 205 -6.59 20.43 -25.04
C SER A 205 -6.07 21.80 -25.52
N PRO A 206 -4.75 22.11 -25.59
CA PRO A 206 -4.28 23.39 -26.11
C PRO A 206 -4.47 23.56 -27.62
N MET A 207 -4.64 22.48 -28.39
CA MET A 207 -4.90 22.54 -29.83
C MET A 207 -6.32 22.99 -30.15
N CYS A 208 -7.24 22.85 -29.20
CA CYS A 208 -8.65 23.22 -29.35
C CYS A 208 -9.04 24.28 -28.30
N PRO A 209 -8.49 25.51 -28.34
CA PRO A 209 -8.73 26.51 -27.30
C PRO A 209 -10.22 26.88 -27.14
N HIS A 210 -11.00 26.81 -28.23
CA HIS A 210 -12.44 27.04 -28.25
C HIS A 210 -13.27 25.94 -27.57
N LEU A 211 -12.78 24.68 -27.55
CA LEU A 211 -13.43 23.54 -26.88
C LEU A 211 -12.64 23.07 -25.65
N PHE A 212 -11.68 23.85 -25.17
CA PHE A 212 -10.75 23.45 -24.11
C PHE A 212 -11.49 22.82 -22.92
N LEU A 213 -12.58 23.46 -22.49
CA LEU A 213 -13.34 23.06 -21.32
C LEU A 213 -14.01 21.68 -21.51
N GLN A 214 -14.51 21.41 -22.71
CA GLN A 214 -15.15 20.14 -23.05
C GLN A 214 -14.10 19.03 -23.18
N VAL A 215 -12.98 19.30 -23.85
CA VAL A 215 -11.89 18.34 -24.04
C VAL A 215 -11.21 18.00 -22.71
N ALA A 216 -10.81 19.01 -21.93
CA ALA A 216 -10.17 18.83 -20.63
C ALA A 216 -11.16 18.25 -19.59
N GLY A 217 -12.43 18.65 -19.64
CA GLY A 217 -13.49 18.12 -18.78
C GLY A 217 -13.77 16.64 -19.06
N LEU A 218 -13.87 16.25 -20.34
CA LEU A 218 -14.01 14.84 -20.74
C LEU A 218 -12.78 14.03 -20.35
N GLY A 219 -11.58 14.61 -20.49
CA GLY A 219 -10.34 13.98 -20.04
C GLY A 219 -10.34 13.69 -18.53
N ASN A 220 -10.73 14.67 -17.72
CA ASN A 220 -10.83 14.51 -16.26
C ASN A 220 -11.95 13.55 -15.85
N PHE A 221 -13.08 13.57 -16.57
CA PHE A 221 -14.15 12.58 -16.38
C PHE A 221 -13.64 11.14 -16.57
N ALA A 222 -12.94 10.89 -17.70
CA ALA A 222 -12.34 9.59 -17.99
C ALA A 222 -11.33 9.17 -16.91
N LYS A 223 -10.43 10.07 -16.50
CA LYS A 223 -9.50 9.83 -15.38
C LYS A 223 -10.22 9.55 -14.06
N GLY A 224 -11.35 10.22 -13.81
CA GLY A 224 -12.18 10.02 -12.64
C GLY A 224 -12.71 8.59 -12.56
N MET A 225 -13.25 8.08 -13.67
CA MET A 225 -13.69 6.68 -13.78
C MET A 225 -12.52 5.71 -13.62
N ALA A 226 -11.41 5.96 -14.34
CA ALA A 226 -10.22 5.13 -14.29
C ALA A 226 -9.67 4.96 -12.87
N VAL A 227 -9.58 6.05 -12.09
CA VAL A 227 -9.08 6.01 -10.72
C VAL A 227 -9.95 5.12 -9.83
N VAL A 228 -11.28 5.15 -9.98
CA VAL A 228 -12.16 4.27 -9.20
C VAL A 228 -11.97 2.82 -9.59
N ALA A 229 -11.98 2.51 -10.89
CA ALA A 229 -11.79 1.16 -11.37
C ALA A 229 -10.42 0.57 -10.99
N ALA A 230 -9.34 1.33 -11.09
CA ALA A 230 -8.01 0.90 -10.68
C ALA A 230 -7.93 0.61 -9.17
N ARG A 231 -8.58 1.43 -8.34
CA ARG A 231 -8.61 1.25 -6.87
C ARG A 231 -9.48 0.06 -6.47
N ALA A 232 -10.66 -0.08 -7.04
CA ALA A 232 -11.58 -1.19 -6.74
C ALA A 232 -10.95 -2.55 -7.05
N THR A 233 -10.25 -2.66 -8.19
CA THR A 233 -9.59 -3.89 -8.62
C THR A 233 -8.31 -4.21 -7.84
N ARG A 234 -7.81 -3.30 -7.00
CA ARG A 234 -6.53 -3.49 -6.28
C ARG A 234 -6.61 -4.62 -5.27
N LEU A 235 -7.60 -4.57 -4.40
CA LEU A 235 -7.77 -5.58 -3.35
C LEU A 235 -7.89 -7.01 -3.91
N PRO A 236 -8.77 -7.32 -4.88
CA PRO A 236 -8.89 -8.68 -5.41
C PRO A 236 -7.63 -9.16 -6.14
N ILE A 237 -6.85 -8.27 -6.74
CA ILE A 237 -5.59 -8.65 -7.37
C ILE A 237 -4.53 -8.95 -6.30
N TYR A 238 -4.37 -8.12 -5.27
CA TYR A 238 -3.41 -8.38 -4.20
C TYR A 238 -3.78 -9.61 -3.37
N SER A 239 -5.08 -9.86 -3.14
CA SER A 239 -5.51 -11.08 -2.44
C SER A 239 -5.20 -12.35 -3.24
N SER A 240 -5.16 -12.29 -4.58
CA SER A 240 -4.71 -13.41 -5.41
C SER A 240 -3.21 -13.74 -5.24
N PHE A 241 -2.42 -12.79 -4.72
CA PHE A 241 -0.99 -13.00 -4.47
C PHE A 241 -0.67 -13.44 -3.03
N ALA A 242 -1.54 -13.14 -2.08
CA ALA A 242 -1.34 -13.46 -0.66
C ALA A 242 -1.52 -14.97 -0.41
N LYS A 243 -0.57 -15.59 0.32
CA LYS A 243 -0.63 -17.01 0.73
C LYS A 243 -0.86 -17.22 2.22
N GLU A 244 -0.24 -16.39 3.07
CA GLU A 244 -0.13 -16.61 4.52
C GLU A 244 -0.84 -15.53 5.34
N GLY A 245 -1.96 -14.98 4.84
CA GLY A 245 -2.60 -13.84 5.48
C GLY A 245 -1.76 -12.55 5.46
N ASN A 246 -0.70 -12.53 4.65
CA ASN A 246 0.25 -11.42 4.48
C ASN A 246 -0.26 -10.30 3.56
N LEU A 247 -1.58 -10.14 3.41
CA LEU A 247 -2.20 -9.20 2.49
C LEU A 247 -1.79 -7.75 2.77
N SER A 248 -1.72 -7.37 4.04
CA SER A 248 -1.33 -6.01 4.45
C SER A 248 0.14 -5.70 4.14
N ASP A 249 1.04 -6.67 4.34
CA ASP A 249 2.46 -6.51 4.00
C ASP A 249 2.62 -6.41 2.48
N LEU A 250 1.97 -7.29 1.73
CA LEU A 250 1.93 -7.24 0.28
C LEU A 250 1.47 -5.87 -0.23
N PHE A 251 0.37 -5.34 0.34
CA PHE A 251 -0.15 -4.02 -0.01
C PHE A 251 0.86 -2.91 0.29
N ALA A 252 1.44 -2.89 1.51
CA ALA A 252 2.40 -1.87 1.91
C ALA A 252 3.65 -1.86 1.01
N LYS A 253 4.19 -3.04 0.71
CA LYS A 253 5.35 -3.23 -0.16
C LYS A 253 5.06 -2.86 -1.61
N GLY A 254 3.89 -3.25 -2.11
CA GLY A 254 3.43 -2.87 -3.44
C GLY A 254 3.25 -1.36 -3.60
N GLU A 255 2.62 -0.68 -2.63
CA GLU A 255 2.50 0.79 -2.64
C GLU A 255 3.86 1.48 -2.51
N ALA A 256 4.82 0.92 -1.76
CA ALA A 256 6.17 1.47 -1.67
C ALA A 256 6.88 1.44 -3.03
N ILE A 257 6.78 0.33 -3.77
CA ILE A 257 7.32 0.21 -5.13
C ILE A 257 6.61 1.19 -6.07
N SER A 258 5.27 1.22 -6.06
CA SER A 258 4.49 2.18 -6.85
C SER A 258 4.92 3.62 -6.59
N THR A 259 5.13 3.99 -5.33
CA THR A 259 5.55 5.35 -4.94
C THR A 259 6.95 5.67 -5.45
N LEU A 260 7.91 4.75 -5.27
CA LEU A 260 9.28 4.94 -5.74
C LEU A 260 9.34 5.20 -7.24
N PHE A 261 8.69 4.34 -8.04
CA PHE A 261 8.70 4.48 -9.50
C PHE A 261 7.85 5.64 -10.00
N ASN A 262 6.81 6.03 -9.26
CA ASN A 262 6.08 7.26 -9.54
C ASN A 262 7.00 8.49 -9.40
N VAL A 263 7.84 8.57 -8.36
CA VAL A 263 8.81 9.66 -8.19
C VAL A 263 9.84 9.67 -9.33
N VAL A 264 10.35 8.50 -9.71
CA VAL A 264 11.27 8.37 -10.86
C VAL A 264 10.59 8.86 -12.15
N GLY A 265 9.35 8.43 -12.39
CA GLY A 265 8.58 8.81 -13.57
C GLY A 265 8.22 10.29 -13.62
N LEU A 266 7.97 10.93 -12.47
CA LEU A 266 7.83 12.39 -12.37
C LEU A 266 9.12 13.11 -12.78
N GLY A 267 10.28 12.65 -12.28
CA GLY A 267 11.59 13.20 -12.67
C GLY A 267 11.84 13.08 -14.18
N ALA A 268 11.60 11.90 -14.75
CA ALA A 268 11.69 11.66 -16.19
C ALA A 268 10.69 12.53 -16.98
N GLY A 269 9.46 12.69 -16.48
CA GLY A 269 8.45 13.55 -17.07
C GLY A 269 8.84 15.02 -17.10
N ILE A 270 9.40 15.54 -16.02
CA ILE A 270 9.88 16.93 -15.95
C ILE A 270 11.04 17.14 -16.93
N PHE A 271 11.99 16.19 -16.98
CA PHE A 271 13.10 16.24 -17.92
C PHE A 271 12.64 16.19 -19.39
N LEU A 272 11.66 15.34 -19.72
CA LEU A 272 11.09 15.29 -21.07
C LEU A 272 10.30 16.58 -21.39
N ALA A 273 9.53 17.10 -20.43
CA ALA A 273 8.75 18.32 -20.55
C ALA A 273 9.61 19.56 -20.84
N SER A 274 10.83 19.61 -20.29
CA SER A 274 11.79 20.72 -20.52
C SER A 274 12.64 20.55 -21.78
N THR A 275 12.65 19.37 -22.40
CA THR A 275 13.45 19.07 -23.59
C THR A 275 12.57 18.87 -24.82
N VAL A 276 12.31 17.63 -25.23
CA VAL A 276 11.59 17.25 -26.46
C VAL A 276 10.13 17.71 -26.41
N CYS A 277 9.49 17.59 -25.24
CA CYS A 277 8.09 17.94 -25.03
C CYS A 277 7.86 19.42 -24.70
N SER A 278 8.87 20.28 -24.88
CA SER A 278 8.67 21.74 -24.89
C SER A 278 7.77 22.17 -26.07
N SER A 279 7.86 21.45 -27.19
CA SER A 279 7.02 21.66 -28.37
C SER A 279 5.76 20.77 -28.34
N MET A 280 4.68 21.24 -28.97
CA MET A 280 3.46 20.43 -29.12
C MET A 280 3.72 19.17 -29.96
N GLN A 281 4.51 19.27 -31.03
CA GLN A 281 4.85 18.12 -31.88
C GLN A 281 5.58 17.03 -31.08
N GLY A 282 6.52 17.41 -30.21
CA GLY A 282 7.19 16.47 -29.32
C GLY A 282 6.22 15.74 -28.40
N LYS A 283 5.24 16.45 -27.82
CA LYS A 283 4.19 15.82 -26.99
C LYS A 283 3.31 14.84 -27.77
N LEU A 284 2.98 15.17 -29.02
CA LEU A 284 2.18 14.31 -29.89
C LEU A 284 2.91 13.04 -30.34
N VAL A 285 4.23 13.01 -30.28
CA VAL A 285 5.03 11.81 -30.55
C VAL A 285 5.29 11.03 -29.26
N VAL A 286 5.83 11.70 -28.24
CA VAL A 286 6.23 11.07 -26.98
C VAL A 286 5.03 10.58 -26.17
N GLY A 287 3.92 11.32 -26.16
CA GLY A 287 2.70 10.96 -25.45
C GLY A 287 2.14 9.59 -25.87
N PRO A 288 1.82 9.37 -27.16
CA PRO A 288 1.37 8.08 -27.64
C PRO A 288 2.36 6.94 -27.40
N VAL A 289 3.66 7.16 -27.56
CA VAL A 289 4.69 6.13 -27.27
C VAL A 289 4.66 5.73 -25.79
N LEU A 290 4.62 6.71 -24.89
CA LEU A 290 4.51 6.44 -23.45
C LEU A 290 3.19 5.75 -23.09
N SER A 291 2.08 6.11 -23.76
CA SER A 291 0.79 5.46 -23.54
C SER A 291 0.77 4.01 -24.02
N VAL A 292 1.34 3.71 -25.19
CA VAL A 292 1.49 2.32 -25.65
C VAL A 292 2.35 1.52 -24.68
N LEU A 293 3.46 2.09 -24.21
CA LEU A 293 4.32 1.44 -23.21
C LEU A 293 3.61 1.22 -21.88
N HIS A 294 2.82 2.20 -21.43
CA HIS A 294 2.01 2.11 -20.23
C HIS A 294 0.96 0.99 -20.34
N VAL A 295 0.13 0.98 -21.39
CA VAL A 295 -0.89 -0.05 -21.62
C VAL A 295 -0.25 -1.44 -21.78
N TYR A 296 0.86 -1.54 -22.52
CA TYR A 296 1.61 -2.79 -22.64
C TYR A 296 2.06 -3.32 -21.27
N SER A 297 2.59 -2.44 -20.42
CA SER A 297 3.01 -2.80 -19.06
C SER A 297 1.84 -3.30 -18.22
N VAL A 298 0.67 -2.67 -18.32
CA VAL A 298 -0.54 -3.10 -17.59
C VAL A 298 -1.04 -4.45 -18.08
N VAL A 299 -1.02 -4.70 -19.39
CA VAL A 299 -1.44 -6.00 -19.96
C VAL A 299 -0.51 -7.10 -19.46
N GLU A 300 0.79 -6.88 -19.48
CA GLU A 300 1.77 -7.84 -18.98
C GLU A 300 1.71 -8.02 -17.45
N GLU A 301 1.46 -6.95 -16.69
CA GLU A 301 1.20 -7.01 -15.25
C GLU A 301 -0.01 -7.92 -14.98
N MET A 302 -1.12 -7.72 -15.70
CA MET A 302 -2.35 -8.52 -15.51
C MET A 302 -2.22 -9.96 -16.00
N ARG A 303 -1.34 -10.24 -16.97
CA ARG A 303 -0.98 -11.61 -17.37
C ARG A 303 -0.26 -12.35 -16.25
N ALA A 304 0.64 -11.66 -15.53
CA ALA A 304 1.39 -12.25 -14.42
C ALA A 304 0.56 -12.45 -13.14
N ALA A 305 -0.57 -11.77 -12.99
CA ALA A 305 -1.46 -11.95 -11.83
C ALA A 305 -2.17 -13.32 -11.88
N PRO A 306 -2.17 -14.12 -10.80
CA PRO A 306 -2.89 -15.38 -10.79
C PRO A 306 -4.41 -15.16 -10.75
N VAL A 307 -5.17 -16.10 -11.33
CA VAL A 307 -6.63 -16.10 -11.27
C VAL A 307 -7.06 -17.15 -10.26
N ASN A 308 -7.16 -16.78 -8.99
CA ASN A 308 -7.51 -17.72 -7.91
C ASN A 308 -9.02 -17.82 -7.68
N THR A 309 -9.83 -17.07 -8.42
CA THR A 309 -11.29 -17.06 -8.28
C THR A 309 -11.96 -17.46 -9.60
N LEU A 310 -13.00 -18.29 -9.51
CA LEU A 310 -13.85 -18.63 -10.65
C LEU A 310 -14.73 -17.42 -10.97
N ASN A 311 -14.62 -16.88 -12.18
CA ASN A 311 -15.54 -15.84 -12.62
C ASN A 311 -16.98 -16.39 -12.68
N PRO A 312 -18.04 -15.56 -12.57
CA PRO A 312 -19.43 -16.03 -12.55
C PRO A 312 -19.82 -16.90 -13.74
N GLN A 313 -19.25 -16.66 -14.92
CA GLN A 313 -19.47 -17.44 -16.13
C GLN A 313 -18.87 -18.85 -16.03
N ARG A 314 -17.64 -18.97 -15.53
CA ARG A 314 -16.95 -20.25 -15.27
C ARG A 314 -17.64 -21.02 -14.17
N THR A 315 -18.08 -20.34 -13.11
CA THR A 315 -18.92 -20.95 -12.07
C THR A 315 -20.24 -21.46 -12.66
N ALA A 316 -20.92 -20.69 -13.50
CA ALA A 316 -22.14 -21.11 -14.16
C ALA A 316 -21.93 -22.31 -15.09
N MET A 317 -20.82 -22.37 -15.83
CA MET A 317 -20.45 -23.53 -16.64
C MET A 317 -20.19 -24.77 -15.78
N ILE A 318 -19.41 -24.64 -14.71
CA ILE A 318 -19.12 -25.74 -13.78
C ILE A 318 -20.41 -26.24 -13.11
N VAL A 319 -21.30 -25.36 -12.69
CA VAL A 319 -22.60 -25.72 -12.11
C VAL A 319 -23.48 -26.40 -13.16
N ALA A 320 -23.53 -25.91 -14.40
CA ALA A 320 -24.29 -26.52 -15.47
C ALA A 320 -23.76 -27.93 -15.82
N ASP A 321 -22.44 -28.12 -15.82
CA ASP A 321 -21.81 -29.41 -16.03
C ASP A 321 -22.05 -30.37 -14.86
N PHE A 322 -21.96 -29.88 -13.62
CA PHE A 322 -22.29 -30.66 -12.41
C PHE A 322 -23.76 -31.14 -12.40
N LEU A 323 -24.69 -30.28 -12.85
CA LEU A 323 -26.10 -30.63 -12.94
C LEU A 323 -26.39 -31.65 -14.06
N LYS A 324 -25.56 -31.70 -15.11
CA LYS A 324 -25.70 -32.62 -16.26
C LYS A 324 -25.01 -33.97 -16.05
N GLY A 325 -23.83 -33.98 -15.44
CA GLY A 325 -23.07 -35.19 -15.12
C GLY A 325 -22.70 -35.13 -13.65
N LYS A 326 -23.16 -36.09 -12.84
CA LYS A 326 -22.99 -36.14 -11.37
C LYS A 326 -21.53 -36.27 -10.87
N THR A 327 -20.54 -35.79 -11.63
CA THR A 327 -19.11 -35.88 -11.31
C THR A 327 -18.44 -34.55 -11.62
N ILE A 328 -18.03 -33.83 -10.58
CA ILE A 328 -17.19 -32.64 -10.71
C ILE A 328 -15.79 -33.12 -11.04
N LEU A 329 -15.39 -33.05 -12.31
CA LEU A 329 -13.97 -33.11 -12.65
C LEU A 329 -13.38 -31.73 -12.34
N PHE A 330 -12.75 -31.58 -11.17
CA PHE A 330 -11.91 -30.42 -10.87
C PHE A 330 -10.67 -30.46 -11.79
N VAL A 331 -10.81 -29.96 -13.01
CA VAL A 331 -9.66 -29.74 -13.90
C VAL A 331 -9.00 -28.42 -13.48
N LEU A 332 -8.14 -28.51 -12.46
CA LEU A 332 -7.18 -27.49 -12.05
C LEU A 332 -6.00 -27.41 -13.03
N HIS A 333 -6.28 -27.33 -14.33
CA HIS A 333 -5.22 -27.17 -15.31
C HIS A 333 -5.66 -26.29 -16.47
N TRP A 334 -5.43 -24.98 -16.33
CA TRP A 334 -4.92 -24.19 -17.46
C TRP A 334 -4.31 -22.87 -16.99
N SER A 335 -2.98 -22.85 -16.96
CA SER A 335 -2.18 -21.68 -17.28
C SER A 335 -1.92 -21.67 -18.78
N MET A 336 -2.29 -20.58 -19.45
CA MET A 336 -1.50 -19.88 -20.48
C MET A 336 -2.19 -18.57 -20.84
#